data_AF-A0A553FM01-F1
#
_entry.id   AF-A0A553FM01-F1
#
_cell.length_a   1.000
_cell.length_b   1.000
_cell.length_c   1.000
_cell.angle_alpha   90.00
_cell.angle_beta   90.00
_cell.angle_gamma   90.00
#
_symmetry.space_group_name_H-M   'P 1'
#
loop_
_entity.id
_entity.type
_entity.pdbx_description
1 polymer ?
#
loop_
_entity_poly.entity_id
_entity_poly.type
_entity_poly.pdbx_seq_one_letter_code
_entity_poly.pdbx_strand_id
1 'polypeptide(L)'
;MNKPSCLTLWSIGLFLSSISYAQEVDTTASKNEMITRFKTLDVSYLGTTQNCIPYDVYALKYYNSWILTIIEKETLGIFITRPPRSDEQIHTGSQYFMQGASYLVEFKNYLKKKSRRKVVNDLELYGFYKLNRLGKRTMRGLLLIELPDTREQAEPSFFLFKFFHNLFSKAEMPEDDRIKPNLEEKIKPAEDKVNEQLDKIK
;
A
#
# COMPACT_ATOMS: atom_id res chain seq x y z
N MET A 1 -27.47 -10.03 46.61
CA MET A 1 -26.91 -10.91 45.56
C MET A 1 -27.34 -10.33 44.22
N ASN A 2 -26.43 -9.60 43.57
CA ASN A 2 -26.73 -8.83 42.36
C ASN A 2 -26.36 -9.65 41.12
N LYS A 3 -27.32 -9.82 40.22
CA LYS A 3 -27.11 -10.30 38.86
C LYS A 3 -26.37 -9.23 38.05
N PRO A 4 -25.36 -9.55 37.25
CA PRO A 4 -24.95 -8.67 36.17
C PRO A 4 -25.77 -8.94 34.91
N SER A 5 -26.24 -7.83 34.35
CA SER A 5 -26.99 -7.64 33.12
C SER A 5 -26.22 -8.12 31.89
N CYS A 6 -26.87 -8.99 31.12
CA CYS A 6 -26.53 -9.33 29.76
C CYS A 6 -27.07 -8.19 28.86
N LEU A 7 -26.17 -7.40 28.26
CA LEU A 7 -26.50 -6.48 27.18
C LEU A 7 -25.81 -6.96 25.92
N THR A 8 -26.66 -7.23 24.94
CA THR A 8 -26.44 -7.80 23.62
C THR A 8 -25.63 -6.86 22.72
N LEU A 9 -24.46 -7.32 22.26
CA LEU A 9 -23.73 -6.75 21.14
C LEU A 9 -24.34 -7.26 19.83
N TRP A 10 -25.00 -6.35 19.12
CA TRP A 10 -25.48 -6.56 17.76
C TRP A 10 -24.32 -6.40 16.76
N SER A 11 -24.24 -7.37 15.84
CA SER A 11 -23.92 -7.20 14.42
C SER A 11 -22.51 -6.76 14.01
N ILE A 12 -21.62 -7.73 13.78
CA ILE A 12 -20.72 -7.71 12.61
C ILE A 12 -20.66 -9.13 12.05
N GLY A 13 -21.58 -9.42 11.13
CA GLY A 13 -21.55 -10.59 10.28
C GLY A 13 -21.26 -10.17 8.85
N LEU A 14 -20.59 -11.07 8.13
CA LEU A 14 -20.32 -11.08 6.68
C LEU A 14 -19.24 -10.13 6.18
N PHE A 15 -18.07 -10.68 5.89
CA PHE A 15 -17.49 -10.70 4.54
C PHE A 15 -16.30 -11.66 4.60
N LEU A 16 -16.32 -12.73 3.80
CA LEU A 16 -15.15 -13.42 3.23
C LEU A 16 -15.63 -14.69 2.52
N SER A 17 -15.94 -14.58 1.23
CA SER A 17 -15.99 -15.74 0.34
C SER A 17 -15.66 -15.33 -1.08
N SER A 18 -14.37 -15.39 -1.41
CA SER A 18 -13.83 -15.81 -2.71
C SER A 18 -12.33 -15.56 -2.73
N ILE A 19 -11.52 -16.58 -2.44
CA ILE A 19 -10.10 -16.60 -2.81
C ILE A 19 -9.92 -17.64 -3.91
N SER A 20 -9.41 -17.16 -5.03
CA SER A 20 -9.12 -17.85 -6.28
C SER A 20 -8.08 -18.95 -6.10
N TYR A 21 -8.41 -20.16 -6.57
CA TYR A 21 -7.51 -21.30 -6.71
C TYR A 21 -6.74 -21.17 -8.03
N ALA A 22 -5.48 -20.69 -8.01
CA ALA A 22 -4.45 -20.96 -9.05
C ALA A 22 -3.10 -20.22 -8.77
N GLN A 23 -2.49 -20.36 -7.57
CA GLN A 23 -1.10 -19.89 -7.33
C GLN A 23 -0.43 -20.46 -6.06
N GLU A 24 -0.80 -21.66 -5.61
CA GLU A 24 -0.56 -22.07 -4.21
C GLU A 24 0.82 -22.71 -3.91
N VAL A 25 1.54 -23.27 -4.89
CA VAL A 25 2.76 -24.05 -4.58
C VAL A 25 4.01 -23.18 -4.33
N ASP A 26 4.20 -22.08 -5.06
CA ASP A 26 5.32 -21.15 -4.83
C ASP A 26 5.11 -20.21 -3.63
N THR A 27 3.84 -19.98 -3.24
CA THR A 27 3.51 -19.02 -2.19
C THR A 27 3.74 -19.57 -0.78
N THR A 28 3.62 -20.88 -0.57
CA THR A 28 3.82 -21.51 0.75
C THR A 28 5.29 -21.54 1.16
N ALA A 29 6.19 -21.95 0.26
CA ALA A 29 7.64 -21.92 0.50
C ALA A 29 8.12 -20.48 0.77
N SER A 30 7.66 -19.51 -0.03
CA SER A 30 7.97 -18.09 0.16
C SER A 30 7.46 -17.55 1.51
N LYS A 31 6.25 -17.95 1.95
CA LYS A 31 5.70 -17.56 3.26
C LYS A 31 6.54 -18.08 4.42
N ASN A 32 6.99 -19.32 4.33
CA ASN A 32 7.85 -19.90 5.37
C ASN A 32 9.18 -19.15 5.50
N GLU A 33 9.79 -18.74 4.40
CA GLU A 33 10.98 -17.88 4.44
C GLU A 33 10.71 -16.50 5.06
N MET A 34 9.56 -15.89 4.76
CA MET A 34 9.19 -14.62 5.41
C MET A 34 9.02 -14.79 6.92
N ILE A 35 8.37 -15.87 7.34
CA ILE A 35 8.18 -16.20 8.75
C ILE A 35 9.53 -16.40 9.46
N THR A 36 10.47 -17.13 8.84
CA THR A 36 11.80 -17.34 9.43
C THR A 36 12.56 -16.03 9.58
N ARG A 37 12.47 -15.11 8.60
CA ARG A 37 13.04 -13.76 8.72
C ARG A 37 12.44 -12.97 9.88
N PHE A 38 11.12 -12.98 10.07
CA PHE A 38 10.48 -12.28 11.20
C PHE A 38 10.83 -12.90 12.56
N LYS A 39 10.95 -14.22 12.64
CA LYS A 39 11.38 -14.94 13.86
C LYS A 39 12.81 -14.62 14.30
N THR A 40 13.61 -13.93 13.48
CA THR A 40 14.91 -13.38 13.92
C THR A 40 14.77 -12.21 14.91
N LEU A 41 13.58 -11.61 14.98
CA LEU A 41 13.25 -10.56 15.93
C LEU A 41 12.69 -11.15 17.23
N ASP A 42 12.79 -10.37 18.30
CA ASP A 42 12.13 -10.71 19.55
C ASP A 42 10.63 -10.44 19.46
N VAL A 43 9.83 -11.39 19.95
CA VAL A 43 8.38 -11.29 19.99
C VAL A 43 7.97 -10.09 20.86
N SER A 44 7.08 -9.27 20.33
CA SER A 44 6.58 -8.06 20.99
C SER A 44 5.33 -8.32 21.83
N TYR A 45 4.50 -9.28 21.42
CA TYR A 45 3.32 -9.72 22.17
C TYR A 45 2.97 -11.17 21.81
N LEU A 46 2.53 -11.94 22.80
CA LEU A 46 2.04 -13.30 22.65
C LEU A 46 0.53 -13.28 22.88
N GLY A 47 -0.23 -13.75 21.90
CA GLY A 47 -1.69 -13.77 21.94
C GLY A 47 -2.26 -15.15 21.69
N THR A 48 -3.56 -15.29 21.95
CA THR A 48 -4.34 -16.46 21.55
C THR A 48 -5.63 -16.01 20.89
N THR A 49 -6.00 -16.66 19.79
CA THR A 49 -7.29 -16.41 19.12
C THR A 49 -8.45 -16.98 19.95
N GLN A 50 -9.69 -16.67 19.57
CA GLN A 50 -10.89 -17.24 20.22
C GLN A 50 -10.90 -18.78 20.17
N ASN A 51 -10.24 -19.38 19.17
CA ASN A 51 -10.11 -20.82 19.02
C ASN A 51 -8.88 -21.40 19.78
N CYS A 52 -8.32 -20.65 20.73
CA CYS A 52 -7.13 -21.01 21.50
C CYS A 52 -5.88 -21.28 20.65
N ILE A 53 -5.80 -20.70 19.44
CA ILE A 53 -4.61 -20.82 18.60
C ILE A 53 -3.63 -19.72 19.01
N PRO A 54 -2.40 -20.05 19.44
CA PRO A 54 -1.41 -19.05 19.78
C PRO A 54 -0.91 -18.32 18.53
N TYR A 55 -0.68 -17.01 18.67
CA TYR A 55 -0.06 -16.19 17.65
C TYR A 55 0.97 -15.24 18.24
N ASP A 56 2.03 -15.01 17.47
CA ASP A 56 3.11 -14.11 17.83
C ASP A 56 2.94 -12.77 17.10
N VAL A 57 3.19 -11.67 17.80
CA VAL A 57 3.17 -10.33 17.21
C VAL A 57 4.55 -9.70 17.26
N TYR A 58 5.01 -9.21 16.13
CA TYR A 58 6.27 -8.47 15.97
C TYR A 58 5.95 -7.02 15.61
N ALA A 59 6.47 -6.07 16.39
CA ALA A 59 6.12 -4.66 16.23
C ALA A 59 7.29 -3.82 15.72
N LEU A 60 7.08 -3.17 14.58
CA LEU A 60 7.98 -2.16 14.03
C LEU A 60 7.33 -0.78 14.13
N LYS A 61 8.11 0.22 14.55
CA LYS A 61 7.66 1.62 14.63
C LYS A 61 8.27 2.47 13.53
N TYR A 62 7.41 3.10 12.74
CA TYR A 62 7.75 4.06 11.69
C TYR A 62 7.08 5.42 11.95
N TYR A 63 7.84 6.41 12.41
CA TYR A 63 7.32 7.71 12.86
C TYR A 63 6.15 7.54 13.86
N ASN A 64 4.92 7.88 13.44
CA ASN A 64 3.70 7.78 14.23
C ASN A 64 2.88 6.52 13.94
N SER A 65 3.25 5.78 12.90
CA SER A 65 2.59 4.55 12.48
C SER A 65 3.28 3.33 13.11
N TRP A 66 2.50 2.28 13.34
CA TRP A 66 3.02 0.97 13.74
C TRP A 66 2.72 -0.07 12.67
N ILE A 67 3.72 -0.87 12.35
CA ILE A 67 3.61 -2.04 11.49
C ILE A 67 3.64 -3.24 12.42
N LEU A 68 2.53 -3.97 12.49
CA LEU A 68 2.31 -5.12 13.35
C LEU A 68 2.27 -6.36 12.45
N THR A 69 3.26 -7.22 12.59
CA THR A 69 3.29 -8.51 11.90
C THR A 69 2.75 -9.56 12.85
N ILE A 70 1.71 -10.28 12.43
CA ILE A 70 1.11 -11.38 13.17
C ILE A 70 1.47 -12.68 12.48
N ILE A 71 1.98 -13.63 13.25
CA ILE A 71 2.29 -14.98 12.79
C ILE A 71 1.42 -15.96 13.58
N GLU A 72 0.51 -16.62 12.88
CA GLU A 72 -0.34 -17.68 13.42
C GLU A 72 -0.03 -18.98 12.66
N LYS A 73 0.62 -19.94 13.34
CA LYS A 73 1.11 -21.19 12.73
C LYS A 73 2.00 -20.92 11.49
N GLU A 74 1.42 -21.04 10.30
CA GLU A 74 2.07 -20.86 8.99
C GLU A 74 1.49 -19.66 8.21
N THR A 75 0.56 -18.94 8.82
CA THR A 75 -0.04 -17.75 8.23
C THR A 75 0.67 -16.51 8.74
N LEU A 76 0.90 -15.57 7.82
CA LEU A 76 1.57 -14.30 8.07
C LEU A 76 0.63 -13.19 7.62
N GLY A 77 0.35 -12.25 8.52
CA GLY A 77 -0.38 -11.03 8.22
C GLY A 77 0.38 -9.81 8.71
N ILE A 78 0.27 -8.69 7.99
CA ILE A 78 0.83 -7.41 8.42
C ILE A 78 -0.25 -6.33 8.44
N PHE A 79 -0.31 -5.61 9.55
CA PHE A 79 -1.25 -4.51 9.76
C PHE A 79 -0.49 -3.22 10.01
N ILE A 80 -0.93 -2.13 9.39
CA ILE A 80 -0.35 -0.80 9.52
C ILE A 80 -1.36 0.08 10.25
N THR A 81 -1.06 0.45 11.50
CA THR A 81 -1.88 1.38 12.28
C THR A 81 -1.54 2.82 11.94
N ARG A 82 -2.57 3.65 11.75
CA ARG A 82 -2.48 5.05 11.33
C ARG A 82 -1.52 5.22 10.15
N PRO A 83 -1.81 4.59 9.01
CA PRO A 83 -1.03 4.74 7.80
C PRO A 83 -0.88 6.23 7.44
N PRO A 84 0.30 6.70 6.99
CA PRO A 84 0.54 8.12 6.75
C PRO A 84 -0.13 8.68 5.48
N ARG A 85 -0.75 7.83 4.65
CA ARG A 85 -1.32 8.17 3.33
C ARG A 85 -2.69 7.54 3.07
N SER A 86 -3.35 7.05 4.11
CA SER A 86 -4.69 6.50 4.02
C SER A 86 -5.52 7.09 5.16
N ASP A 87 -6.81 7.28 4.91
CA ASP A 87 -7.78 7.76 5.89
C ASP A 87 -8.20 6.64 6.85
N GLU A 88 -7.91 5.38 6.51
CA GLU A 88 -8.19 4.22 7.35
C GLU A 88 -7.34 4.23 8.62
N GLN A 89 -7.92 3.82 9.75
CA GLN A 89 -7.18 3.69 11.00
C GLN A 89 -6.21 2.50 11.00
N ILE A 90 -6.56 1.43 10.29
CA ILE A 90 -5.79 0.18 10.18
C ILE A 90 -5.84 -0.28 8.73
N HIS A 91 -4.68 -0.44 8.11
CA HIS A 91 -4.53 -0.96 6.75
C HIS A 91 -3.90 -2.35 6.77
N THR A 92 -4.42 -3.27 5.97
CA THR A 92 -3.85 -4.63 5.81
C THR A 92 -2.86 -4.63 4.65
N GLY A 93 -1.61 -5.01 4.92
CA GLY A 93 -0.54 -5.00 3.93
C GLY A 93 -0.70 -6.07 2.84
N SER A 94 -0.46 -5.68 1.59
CA SER A 94 -0.40 -6.59 0.45
C SER A 94 0.74 -7.61 0.57
N GLN A 95 0.68 -8.66 -0.25
CA GLN A 95 1.72 -9.68 -0.31
C GLN A 95 3.10 -9.10 -0.64
N TYR A 96 3.17 -8.11 -1.54
CA TYR A 96 4.43 -7.46 -1.91
C TYR A 96 5.01 -6.64 -0.75
N PHE A 97 4.14 -5.95 0.00
CA PHE A 97 4.56 -5.24 1.19
C PHE A 97 5.08 -6.20 2.26
N MET A 98 4.38 -7.32 2.47
CA MET A 98 4.82 -8.37 3.41
C MET A 98 6.20 -8.91 3.05
N GLN A 99 6.44 -9.20 1.78
CA GLN A 99 7.73 -9.66 1.29
C GLN A 99 8.83 -8.62 1.50
N GLY A 100 8.59 -7.36 1.12
CA GLY A 100 9.55 -6.27 1.33
C GLY A 100 9.85 -6.00 2.81
N ALA A 101 8.82 -6.08 3.66
CA ALA A 101 8.99 -5.95 5.11
C ALA A 101 9.82 -7.11 5.69
N SER A 102 9.65 -8.34 5.20
CA SER A 102 10.45 -9.49 5.62
C SER A 102 11.95 -9.30 5.34
N TYR A 103 12.31 -8.77 4.17
CA TYR A 103 13.71 -8.43 3.86
C TYR A 103 14.22 -7.28 4.71
N LEU A 104 13.37 -6.28 4.98
CA LEU A 104 13.76 -5.15 5.83
C LEU A 104 14.19 -5.61 7.24
N VAL A 105 13.51 -6.62 7.80
CA VAL A 105 13.83 -7.12 9.15
C VAL A 105 15.05 -8.03 9.20
N GLU A 106 15.41 -8.67 8.09
CA GLU A 106 16.62 -9.50 7.96
C GLU A 106 17.90 -8.67 8.19
N PHE A 107 17.90 -7.41 7.76
CA PHE A 107 19.03 -6.50 7.97
C PHE A 107 18.99 -5.86 9.36
N LYS A 108 19.70 -6.46 10.33
CA LYS A 108 19.83 -5.94 11.72
C LYS A 108 20.20 -4.46 11.79
N ASN A 109 21.00 -3.98 10.84
CA ASN A 109 21.44 -2.58 10.76
C ASN A 109 20.31 -1.60 10.41
N TYR A 110 19.09 -2.04 10.10
CA TYR A 110 17.95 -1.16 9.81
C TYR A 110 17.06 -0.91 11.04
N LEU A 111 17.27 -1.70 12.10
CA LEU A 111 16.41 -1.77 13.27
C LEU A 111 17.17 -1.36 14.54
N LYS A 112 16.44 -0.76 15.49
CA LYS A 112 16.92 -0.49 16.85
C LYS A 112 15.88 -1.00 17.85
N LYS A 113 16.22 -2.07 18.58
CA LYS A 113 15.37 -2.64 19.63
C LYS A 113 15.09 -1.60 20.72
N LYS A 114 13.86 -1.61 21.23
CA LYS A 114 13.38 -0.81 22.36
C LYS A 114 12.68 -1.73 23.35
N SER A 115 13.37 -2.03 24.44
CA SER A 115 12.85 -2.84 25.55
C SER A 115 12.01 -1.98 26.50
N ARG A 116 10.85 -1.52 26.05
CA ARG A 116 9.91 -0.77 26.91
C ARG A 116 8.47 -1.06 26.50
N ARG A 117 7.60 -1.10 27.49
CA ARG A 117 6.16 -1.35 27.33
C ARG A 117 5.49 -0.24 26.51
N LYS A 118 4.65 -0.61 25.54
CA LYS A 118 3.80 0.31 24.78
C LYS A 118 2.46 -0.30 24.42
N VAL A 119 1.40 0.46 24.67
CA VAL A 119 0.05 0.12 24.21
C VAL A 119 -0.14 0.65 22.80
N VAL A 120 -0.59 -0.21 21.89
CA VAL A 120 -0.92 0.12 20.49
C VAL A 120 -2.27 -0.52 20.19
N ASN A 121 -3.27 0.31 19.93
CA ASN A 121 -4.69 -0.11 19.93
C ASN A 121 -4.97 -0.86 21.24
N ASP A 122 -5.37 -2.13 21.18
CA ASP A 122 -5.67 -2.97 22.35
C ASP A 122 -4.52 -3.93 22.73
N LEU A 123 -3.38 -3.83 22.05
CA LEU A 123 -2.21 -4.69 22.30
C LEU A 123 -1.21 -4.01 23.21
N GLU A 124 -0.81 -4.72 24.28
CA GLU A 124 0.26 -4.30 25.16
C GLU A 124 1.59 -4.94 24.73
N LEU A 125 2.43 -4.16 24.05
CA LEU A 125 3.70 -4.62 23.52
C LEU A 125 4.81 -4.57 24.58
N TYR A 126 5.53 -5.68 24.76
CA TYR A 126 6.63 -5.88 25.70
C TYR A 126 8.02 -5.73 25.03
N GLY A 127 8.11 -4.80 24.10
CA GLY A 127 9.29 -4.59 23.27
C GLY A 127 8.85 -4.23 21.85
N PHE A 128 9.68 -3.47 21.15
CA PHE A 128 9.43 -3.17 19.73
C PHE A 128 10.71 -2.68 19.07
N TYR A 129 10.73 -2.65 17.74
CA TYR A 129 11.86 -2.14 16.98
C TYR A 129 11.53 -0.79 16.36
N LYS A 130 12.43 0.18 16.50
CA LYS A 130 12.37 1.43 15.75
C LYS A 130 13.24 1.33 14.51
N LEU A 131 12.73 1.82 13.39
CA LEU A 131 13.52 1.95 12.18
C LEU A 131 14.57 3.06 12.33
N ASN A 132 15.81 2.78 11.94
CA ASN A 132 16.87 3.79 11.86
C ASN A 132 16.75 4.60 10.56
N ARG A 133 17.74 5.45 10.22
CA ARG A 133 17.69 6.29 9.02
C ARG A 133 17.53 5.47 7.73
N LEU A 134 18.28 4.38 7.58
CA LEU A 134 18.22 3.50 6.41
C LEU A 134 16.90 2.74 6.37
N GLY A 135 16.52 2.09 7.48
CA GLY A 135 15.24 1.37 7.58
C GLY A 135 14.03 2.28 7.32
N LYS A 136 14.07 3.54 7.77
CA LYS A 136 13.03 4.53 7.46
C LYS A 136 12.95 4.86 5.98
N ARG A 137 14.09 4.94 5.27
CA ARG A 137 14.12 5.21 3.83
C ARG A 137 13.52 4.03 3.07
N THR A 138 13.90 2.80 3.42
CA THR A 138 13.35 1.58 2.82
C THR A 138 11.85 1.45 3.07
N MET A 139 11.42 1.60 4.34
CA MET A 139 10.00 1.54 4.69
C MET A 139 9.17 2.63 4.00
N ARG A 140 9.73 3.83 3.81
CA ARG A 140 9.06 4.89 3.02
C ARG A 140 8.79 4.42 1.60
N GLY A 141 9.75 3.73 0.97
CA GLY A 141 9.61 3.16 -0.37
C GLY A 141 8.54 2.09 -0.42
N LEU A 142 8.56 1.15 0.52
CA LEU A 142 7.53 0.11 0.64
C LEU A 142 6.12 0.71 0.79
N LEU A 143 5.98 1.71 1.68
CA LEU A 143 4.71 2.40 1.89
C LEU A 143 4.26 3.26 0.69
N LEU A 144 5.17 3.69 -0.19
CA LEU A 144 4.79 4.42 -1.41
C LEU A 144 4.14 3.51 -2.44
N ILE A 145 4.58 2.25 -2.48
CA ILE A 145 4.03 1.23 -3.38
C ILE A 145 2.71 0.71 -2.81
N GLU A 146 2.65 0.50 -1.50
CA GLU A 146 1.47 -0.06 -0.83
C GLU A 146 0.31 0.93 -0.71
N LEU A 147 0.63 2.19 -0.39
CA LEU A 147 -0.33 3.26 -0.18
C LEU A 147 0.04 4.41 -1.11
N PRO A 148 -0.29 4.30 -2.41
CA PRO A 148 -0.09 5.39 -3.34
C PRO A 148 -0.92 6.59 -2.89
N ASP A 149 -0.42 7.80 -3.14
CA ASP A 149 -1.16 9.02 -2.84
C ASP A 149 -2.37 9.09 -3.78
N THR A 150 -3.56 8.76 -3.26
CA THR A 150 -4.82 8.83 -4.02
C THR A 150 -5.36 10.25 -4.13
N ARG A 151 -4.65 11.25 -3.58
CA ARG A 151 -4.88 12.63 -4.01
C ARG A 151 -4.52 12.70 -5.49
N GLU A 152 -5.51 12.57 -6.36
CA GLU A 152 -5.46 12.58 -7.83
C GLU A 152 -4.73 13.78 -8.46
N GLN A 153 -4.12 14.67 -7.68
CA GLN A 153 -3.42 15.87 -8.14
C GLN A 153 -2.18 16.23 -7.29
N ALA A 154 -1.62 15.29 -6.51
CA ALA A 154 -0.35 15.55 -5.84
C ALA A 154 0.81 15.19 -6.78
N GLU A 155 1.51 16.20 -7.31
CA GLU A 155 2.75 15.99 -8.07
C GLU A 155 3.64 14.95 -7.37
N PRO A 156 4.12 13.92 -8.07
CA PRO A 156 4.90 12.87 -7.41
C PRO A 156 6.15 13.47 -6.77
N SER A 157 6.26 13.31 -5.44
CA SER A 157 7.34 13.89 -4.63
C SER A 157 8.74 13.31 -4.88
N PHE A 158 8.87 12.32 -5.76
CA PHE A 158 10.12 11.65 -6.09
C PHE A 158 10.63 12.13 -7.46
N PHE A 159 11.88 12.58 -7.53
CA PHE A 159 12.42 13.28 -8.71
C PHE A 159 12.28 12.49 -10.02
N LEU A 160 12.53 11.18 -10.02
CA LEU A 160 12.35 10.35 -11.23
C LEU A 160 10.89 10.33 -11.69
N PHE A 161 9.94 10.16 -10.76
CA PHE A 161 8.51 10.19 -11.10
C PHE A 161 8.06 11.58 -11.52
N LYS A 162 8.62 12.66 -10.95
CA LYS A 162 8.37 14.03 -11.41
C LYS A 162 8.89 14.28 -12.82
N PHE A 163 10.06 13.74 -13.16
CA PHE A 163 10.61 13.83 -14.51
C PHE A 163 9.75 13.09 -15.53
N PHE A 164 9.36 11.85 -15.24
CA PHE A 164 8.48 11.08 -16.12
C PHE A 164 7.08 11.67 -16.20
N HIS A 165 6.47 12.04 -15.08
CA HIS A 165 5.16 12.68 -15.05
C HIS A 165 5.15 13.98 -15.85
N ASN A 166 6.18 14.83 -15.75
CA ASN A 166 6.30 16.04 -16.58
C ASN A 166 6.50 15.75 -18.07
N LEU A 167 7.15 14.64 -18.42
CA LEU A 167 7.31 14.21 -19.80
C LEU A 167 5.99 13.74 -20.39
N PHE A 168 5.22 12.93 -19.64
CA PHE A 168 3.94 12.40 -20.08
C PHE A 168 2.82 13.45 -20.03
N SER A 169 2.75 14.29 -19.00
CA SER A 169 1.76 15.37 -18.90
C SER A 169 1.96 16.46 -19.94
N LYS A 170 3.18 16.64 -20.47
CA LYS A 170 3.44 17.50 -21.64
C LYS A 170 3.05 16.85 -22.96
N ALA A 171 3.07 15.51 -23.03
CA ALA A 171 2.65 14.76 -24.22
C ALA A 171 1.13 14.65 -24.32
N GLU A 172 0.41 14.68 -23.20
CA GLU A 172 -1.06 14.61 -23.10
C GLU A 172 -1.76 15.98 -23.12
N MET A 173 -1.11 17.05 -23.59
CA MET A 173 -1.83 18.31 -23.80
C MET A 173 -3.00 18.07 -24.78
N PRO A 174 -4.23 18.49 -24.43
CA PRO A 174 -5.39 18.31 -25.30
C PRO A 174 -5.13 19.02 -26.63
N GLU A 175 -5.57 18.43 -27.74
CA GLU A 175 -5.63 19.13 -29.02
C GLU A 175 -6.30 20.49 -28.79
N ASP A 176 -5.57 21.57 -29.05
CA ASP A 176 -6.07 22.92 -28.90
C ASP A 176 -7.22 23.11 -29.90
N ASP A 177 -8.46 23.06 -29.43
CA ASP A 177 -9.68 23.26 -30.24
C ASP A 177 -9.72 24.60 -30.98
N ARG A 178 -8.74 25.49 -30.75
CA ARG A 178 -8.52 26.73 -31.52
C ARG A 178 -7.80 26.50 -32.85
N ILE A 179 -7.11 25.38 -33.01
CA ILE A 179 -6.36 25.05 -34.23
C ILE A 179 -7.30 24.51 -35.32
N LYS A 180 -8.34 23.74 -34.95
CA LYS A 180 -9.37 23.20 -35.88
C LYS A 180 -10.12 24.27 -36.68
N PRO A 181 -10.72 25.33 -36.08
CA PRO A 181 -11.45 26.34 -36.84
C PRO A 181 -10.54 27.14 -37.77
N ASN A 182 -9.28 27.36 -37.40
CA ASN A 182 -8.31 28.11 -38.21
C ASN A 182 -7.73 27.30 -39.38
N LEU A 183 -7.69 25.97 -39.27
CA LEU A 183 -7.30 25.09 -40.38
C LEU A 183 -8.46 24.89 -41.35
N GLU A 184 -9.68 24.69 -40.86
CA GLU A 184 -10.88 24.59 -41.70
C GLU A 184 -11.11 25.89 -42.50
N GLU A 185 -10.93 27.07 -41.90
CA GLU A 185 -11.00 28.35 -42.62
C GLU A 185 -9.90 28.54 -43.66
N LYS A 186 -8.71 27.94 -43.45
CA LYS A 186 -7.59 28.02 -44.41
C LYS A 186 -7.68 26.98 -45.53
N ILE A 187 -8.37 25.86 -45.30
CA ILE A 187 -8.53 24.78 -46.27
C ILE A 187 -9.71 25.06 -47.23
N LYS A 188 -10.81 25.67 -46.76
CA LYS A 188 -11.96 26.07 -47.61
C LYS A 188 -11.59 26.81 -48.91
N PRO A 189 -10.77 27.88 -48.90
CA PRO A 189 -10.42 28.59 -50.13
C PRO A 189 -9.51 27.78 -51.08
N ALA A 190 -8.88 26.71 -50.61
CA ALA A 190 -8.14 25.78 -51.46
C ALA A 190 -9.06 24.71 -52.07
N GLU A 191 -10.05 24.23 -51.31
CA GLU A 191 -11.07 23.29 -51.80
C GLU A 191 -12.01 23.93 -52.84
N ASP A 192 -12.41 25.18 -52.64
CA ASP A 192 -13.26 25.91 -53.58
C ASP A 192 -12.56 26.12 -54.95
N LYS A 193 -11.24 26.36 -54.94
CA LYS A 193 -10.44 26.49 -56.18
C LYS A 193 -10.26 25.17 -56.93
N VAL A 194 -10.17 24.06 -56.21
CA VAL A 194 -10.08 22.72 -56.81
C VAL A 194 -11.43 22.32 -57.41
N ASN A 195 -12.53 22.64 -56.74
CA ASN A 195 -13.88 22.40 -57.26
C ASN A 195 -14.21 23.27 -58.49
N GLU A 196 -13.83 24.55 -58.50
CA GLU A 196 -13.97 25.40 -59.70
C GLU A 196 -13.13 24.91 -60.89
N GLN A 197 -12.00 24.24 -60.65
CA GLN A 197 -11.20 23.63 -61.71
C GLN A 197 -11.81 22.33 -62.23
N LEU A 198 -12.46 21.54 -61.36
CA LEU A 198 -13.16 20.31 -61.76
C LEU A 198 -14.44 20.58 -62.57
N ASP A 199 -15.17 21.66 -62.26
CA ASP A 199 -16.36 22.06 -63.03
C ASP A 199 -16.04 22.66 -64.40
N LYS A 200 -14.80 23.13 -64.64
CA LYS A 200 -14.32 23.55 -65.96
C LYS A 200 -13.84 22.38 -66.84
N ILE A 201 -13.74 21.18 -66.27
CA ILE A 201 -13.26 19.96 -66.96
C ILE A 201 -14.44 19.04 -67.36
N LYS A 202 -15.67 19.32 -66.90
CA LYS A 202 -16.90 18.70 -67.40
C LYS A 202 -17.49 19.49 -68.58
#